data_AF-X0I8I9-F1
#
_entry.id   AF-X0I8I9-F1
#
_cell.length_a   1.000
_cell.length_b   1.000
_cell.length_c   1.000
_cell.angle_alpha   90.00
_cell.angle_beta   90.00
_cell.angle_gamma   90.00
#
_symmetry.space_group_name_H-M   'P 1'
#
loop_
_entity.id
_entity.type
_entity.pdbx_description
1 polymer ?
#
loop_
_entity_poly.entity_id
_entity_poly.type
_entity_poly.pdbx_seq_one_letter_code
_entity_poly.pdbx_strand_id
1 'polypeptide(L)'
;MAESQSRREQTLAAIRSSRLQHPDDQLLECFLHDSVDPEATARYMLQRCIDGQEDYDLMPLLSEWKKLVGTVIDQLAQQANPSESIVADPVTEAVSQGYFRFTPTKASNYRVTKFTIGGPNQPPLLERIPKIQWCSFTDHSNSGIENPDVSLLLATRFSKSIRWALVAREIASRHKLPATSLLSFSPWHHFSEYVAPMIVSMCRLMPVSFRIRIYHFLSSLGSCVYGSSCSLRVQQLPFGMYLKTKSVEDHQALKIEFGALQLVRSQTQILVPRPLDLLSDTETSYLLTTTLPGQRFGSYIDILSDHDLDTFTRDMQRYLTQLRSISRHGTPTYEIRNAIGEPYYDYRIIAAHDYDKERGDFFGHCTDEEDFNNILRTPALPDVFHSTGHNIVFTHSTSTCGTF
;
A
#
# COMPACT_ATOMS: atom_id res chain seq x y z
N MET A 1 -27.67 -25.80 10.56
CA MET A 1 -27.01 -26.60 9.52
C MET A 1 -25.70 -25.90 9.21
N ALA A 2 -24.58 -26.46 9.65
CA ALA A 2 -23.26 -25.89 9.35
C ALA A 2 -22.95 -26.13 7.87
N GLU A 3 -22.65 -25.06 7.12
CA GLU A 3 -22.17 -25.17 5.74
C GLU A 3 -20.91 -26.03 5.74
N SER A 4 -20.91 -27.09 4.92
CA SER A 4 -19.72 -27.92 4.70
C SER A 4 -18.67 -27.07 3.99
N GLN A 5 -17.72 -26.53 4.75
CA GLN A 5 -16.61 -25.72 4.24
C GLN A 5 -15.88 -26.46 3.12
N SER A 6 -15.67 -25.82 1.96
CA SER A 6 -15.07 -26.44 0.76
C SER A 6 -13.69 -27.01 1.10
N ARG A 7 -13.27 -28.14 0.48
CA ARG A 7 -11.94 -28.73 0.75
C ARG A 7 -10.83 -27.74 0.40
N ARG A 8 -11.05 -26.89 -0.59
CA ARG A 8 -10.16 -25.77 -0.92
C ARG A 8 -9.98 -24.81 0.25
N GLU A 9 -11.06 -24.40 0.90
CA GLU A 9 -11.00 -23.49 2.05
C GLU A 9 -10.32 -24.13 3.25
N GLN A 10 -10.59 -25.42 3.50
CA GLN A 10 -9.88 -26.20 4.53
C GLN A 10 -8.37 -26.26 4.25
N THR A 11 -7.98 -26.49 2.99
CA THR A 11 -6.56 -26.55 2.60
C THR A 11 -5.89 -25.18 2.73
N LEU A 12 -6.56 -24.09 2.33
CA LEU A 12 -6.04 -22.73 2.51
C LEU A 12 -5.88 -22.37 3.99
N ALA A 13 -6.84 -22.76 4.83
CA ALA A 13 -6.73 -22.57 6.27
C ALA A 13 -5.51 -23.34 6.82
N ALA A 14 -5.28 -24.58 6.37
CA ALA A 14 -4.13 -25.39 6.77
C ALA A 14 -2.79 -24.75 6.34
N ILE A 15 -2.69 -24.24 5.11
CA ILE A 15 -1.49 -23.51 4.64
C ILE A 15 -1.25 -22.26 5.50
N ARG A 16 -2.29 -21.48 5.78
CA ARG A 16 -2.16 -20.24 6.57
C ARG A 16 -1.88 -20.48 8.05
N SER A 17 -2.33 -21.61 8.60
CA SER A 17 -1.98 -22.01 9.97
C SER A 17 -0.60 -22.66 10.06
N SER A 18 -0.04 -23.13 8.93
CA SER A 18 1.32 -23.66 8.90
C SER A 18 2.31 -22.52 9.11
N ARG A 19 3.33 -22.75 9.94
CA ARG A 19 4.38 -21.76 10.23
C ARG A 19 5.44 -21.67 9.12
N LEU A 20 4.98 -21.69 7.86
CA LEU A 20 5.85 -21.50 6.70
C LEU A 20 6.35 -20.05 6.66
N GLN A 21 7.60 -19.88 6.28
CA GLN A 21 8.19 -18.54 6.16
C GLN A 21 7.71 -17.86 4.89
N HIS A 22 7.42 -16.56 4.92
CA HIS A 22 7.10 -15.84 3.69
C HIS A 22 8.28 -15.85 2.70
N PRO A 23 8.07 -16.15 1.40
CA PRO A 23 6.79 -16.28 0.68
C PRO A 23 6.40 -17.75 0.38
N ASP A 24 6.86 -18.72 1.18
CA ASP A 24 6.63 -20.15 0.92
C ASP A 24 5.15 -20.54 1.03
N ASP A 25 4.43 -19.90 1.93
CA ASP A 25 2.98 -19.95 2.05
C ASP A 25 2.31 -19.48 0.74
N GLN A 26 2.72 -18.33 0.19
CA GLN A 26 2.19 -17.76 -1.05
C GLN A 26 2.48 -18.65 -2.25
N LEU A 27 3.67 -19.24 -2.29
CA LEU A 27 4.07 -20.16 -3.34
C LEU A 27 3.20 -21.43 -3.35
N LEU A 28 2.86 -21.94 -2.17
CA LEU A 28 1.99 -23.10 -2.01
C LEU A 28 0.51 -22.77 -2.26
N GLU A 29 0.04 -21.58 -1.88
CA GLU A 29 -1.28 -21.08 -2.27
C GLU A 29 -1.41 -21.01 -3.80
N CYS A 30 -0.34 -20.64 -4.52
CA CYS A 30 -0.35 -20.63 -5.99
C CYS A 30 -0.50 -22.04 -6.59
N PHE A 31 0.09 -23.07 -5.99
CA PHE A 31 -0.09 -24.46 -6.42
C PHE A 31 -1.57 -24.87 -6.40
N LEU A 32 -2.32 -24.43 -5.38
CA LEU A 32 -3.73 -24.69 -5.25
C LEU A 32 -4.59 -23.80 -6.17
N HIS A 33 -4.32 -22.50 -6.21
CA HIS A 33 -5.16 -21.53 -6.92
C HIS A 33 -5.00 -21.56 -8.43
N ASP A 34 -3.80 -21.85 -8.93
CA ASP A 34 -3.49 -21.82 -10.36
C ASP A 34 -3.56 -23.21 -11.01
N SER A 35 -4.02 -24.23 -10.27
CA SER A 35 -4.25 -25.56 -10.81
C SER A 35 -5.47 -25.61 -11.74
N VAL A 36 -5.54 -26.66 -12.57
CA VAL A 36 -6.66 -26.87 -13.50
C VAL A 36 -7.96 -27.16 -12.74
N ASP A 37 -7.87 -27.92 -11.66
CA ASP A 37 -8.97 -28.26 -10.76
C ASP A 37 -8.53 -28.02 -9.31
N PRO A 38 -8.80 -26.82 -8.76
CA PRO A 38 -8.42 -26.49 -7.39
C PRO A 38 -9.00 -27.44 -6.34
N GLU A 39 -10.17 -28.04 -6.58
CA GLU A 39 -10.80 -28.95 -5.60
C GLU A 39 -10.12 -30.33 -5.61
N ALA A 40 -9.71 -30.81 -6.78
CA ALA A 40 -8.87 -32.01 -6.89
C ALA A 40 -7.49 -31.80 -6.30
N THR A 41 -6.87 -30.65 -6.54
CA THR A 41 -5.59 -30.28 -5.92
C THR A 41 -5.71 -30.20 -4.40
N ALA A 42 -6.76 -29.57 -3.87
CA ALA A 42 -7.04 -29.55 -2.43
C ALA A 42 -7.13 -30.97 -1.86
N ARG A 43 -7.91 -31.86 -2.50
CA ARG A 43 -8.02 -33.27 -2.09
C ARG A 43 -6.67 -33.99 -2.10
N TYR A 44 -5.86 -33.77 -3.12
CA TYR A 44 -4.50 -34.34 -3.20
C TYR A 44 -3.60 -33.83 -2.07
N MET A 45 -3.61 -32.53 -1.79
CA MET A 45 -2.82 -31.93 -0.72
C MET A 45 -3.23 -32.47 0.64
N LEU A 46 -4.53 -32.48 0.93
CA LEU A 46 -5.07 -33.05 2.16
C LEU A 46 -4.68 -34.52 2.28
N GLN A 47 -4.85 -35.34 1.24
CA GLN A 47 -4.49 -36.76 1.30
C GLN A 47 -2.98 -36.99 1.53
N ARG A 48 -2.12 -36.18 0.90
CA ARG A 48 -0.66 -36.31 0.98
C ARG A 48 -0.09 -35.81 2.31
N CYS A 49 -0.77 -34.87 2.97
CA CYS A 49 -0.29 -34.22 4.19
C CYS A 49 -1.02 -34.68 5.47
N ILE A 50 -2.04 -35.55 5.38
CA ILE A 50 -2.89 -36.01 6.52
C ILE A 50 -2.59 -37.46 6.94
N ASP A 51 -1.49 -38.08 6.50
CA ASP A 51 -1.25 -39.48 6.88
C ASP A 51 -0.81 -39.60 8.37
N GLY A 52 -1.79 -39.65 9.27
CA GLY A 52 -1.68 -40.09 10.66
C GLY A 52 -1.20 -39.08 11.72
N GLN A 53 -1.08 -37.77 11.42
CA GLN A 53 -0.66 -36.77 12.42
C GLN A 53 -1.63 -35.59 12.55
N GLU A 54 -1.67 -34.99 13.76
CA GLU A 54 -2.44 -33.77 14.07
C GLU A 54 -1.82 -32.50 13.43
N ASP A 55 -0.59 -32.58 12.91
CA ASP A 55 0.15 -31.47 12.31
C ASP A 55 0.45 -31.76 10.83
N TYR A 56 0.14 -30.81 9.94
CA TYR A 56 0.28 -30.97 8.49
C TYR A 56 1.73 -30.73 8.06
N ASP A 57 2.48 -31.77 7.67
CA ASP A 57 3.81 -31.57 7.08
C ASP A 57 3.70 -31.19 5.60
N LEU A 58 3.73 -29.89 5.32
CA LEU A 58 3.70 -29.30 3.98
C LEU A 58 5.10 -29.22 3.33
N MET A 59 6.18 -29.47 4.08
CA MET A 59 7.55 -29.24 3.62
C MET A 59 7.97 -30.12 2.44
N PRO A 60 7.65 -31.43 2.39
CA PRO A 60 8.00 -32.27 1.24
C PRO A 60 7.35 -31.76 -0.05
N LEU A 61 6.06 -31.45 0.00
CA LEU A 61 5.30 -30.93 -1.15
C LEU A 61 5.84 -29.57 -1.61
N LEU A 62 6.11 -28.67 -0.67
CA LEU A 62 6.70 -27.36 -0.96
C LEU A 62 8.07 -27.49 -1.64
N SER A 63 8.91 -28.42 -1.18
CA SER A 63 10.24 -28.67 -1.77
C SER A 63 10.14 -29.17 -3.21
N GLU A 64 9.26 -30.15 -3.47
CA GLU A 64 8.97 -30.65 -4.82
C GLU A 64 8.45 -29.55 -5.73
N TRP A 65 7.52 -28.72 -5.22
CA TRP A 65 6.95 -27.61 -5.96
C TRP A 65 8.00 -26.54 -6.31
N LYS A 66 8.84 -26.14 -5.34
CA LYS A 66 9.96 -25.23 -5.57
C LYS A 66 10.90 -25.74 -6.67
N LYS A 67 11.22 -27.04 -6.65
CA LYS A 67 12.08 -27.67 -7.67
C LYS A 67 11.45 -27.62 -9.06
N LEU A 68 10.15 -27.91 -9.16
CA LEU A 68 9.41 -27.83 -10.43
C LEU A 68 9.38 -26.39 -10.96
N VAL A 69 9.00 -25.43 -10.12
CA VAL A 69 8.97 -24.00 -10.48
C VAL A 69 10.36 -23.53 -10.91
N GLY A 70 11.42 -23.92 -10.19
CA GLY A 70 12.80 -23.60 -10.56
C GLY A 70 13.17 -24.13 -11.95
N THR A 71 12.76 -25.36 -12.28
CA THR A 71 13.00 -25.95 -13.62
C THR A 71 12.30 -25.14 -14.71
N VAL A 72 11.08 -24.67 -14.47
CA VAL A 72 10.33 -23.82 -15.42
C VAL A 72 11.00 -22.46 -15.60
N ILE A 73 11.51 -21.85 -14.52
CA ILE A 73 12.26 -20.59 -14.59
C ILE A 73 13.49 -20.77 -15.49
N ASP A 74 14.25 -21.84 -15.29
CA ASP A 74 15.47 -22.10 -16.06
C ASP A 74 15.17 -22.34 -17.54
N GLN A 75 14.07 -23.06 -17.86
CA GLN A 75 13.61 -23.25 -19.24
C GLN A 75 13.21 -21.93 -19.91
N LEU A 76 12.45 -21.08 -19.22
CA LEU A 76 12.03 -19.77 -19.74
C LEU A 76 13.22 -18.83 -19.95
N ALA A 77 14.19 -18.84 -19.03
CA ALA A 77 15.40 -18.03 -19.15
C ALA A 77 16.29 -18.48 -20.33
N GLN A 78 16.33 -19.78 -20.63
CA GLN A 78 17.03 -20.30 -21.81
C GLN A 78 16.34 -19.89 -23.12
N GLN A 79 15.00 -19.90 -23.16
CA GLN A 79 14.24 -19.45 -24.33
C GLN A 79 14.31 -17.94 -24.55
N ALA A 80 14.48 -17.15 -23.49
CA ALA A 80 14.64 -15.70 -23.55
C ALA A 80 16.03 -15.22 -24.05
N ASN A 81 17.03 -16.11 -24.11
CA ASN A 81 18.37 -15.84 -24.63
C ASN A 81 18.56 -16.48 -26.02
N PRO A 82 18.04 -15.89 -27.11
CA PRO A 82 18.37 -16.37 -28.44
C PRO A 82 19.83 -16.00 -28.76
N SER A 83 20.59 -16.97 -29.26
CA SER A 83 21.99 -16.84 -29.67
C SER A 83 22.26 -15.83 -30.81
N GLU A 84 21.26 -15.05 -31.23
CA GLU A 84 21.32 -14.12 -32.38
C GLU A 84 20.85 -12.68 -32.09
N SER A 85 20.37 -12.32 -30.88
CA SER A 85 20.04 -10.91 -30.56
C SER A 85 20.91 -10.35 -29.44
N ILE A 86 21.58 -9.22 -29.72
CA ILE A 86 22.51 -8.53 -28.79
C ILE A 86 21.74 -7.82 -27.65
N VAL A 87 20.40 -7.79 -27.71
CA VAL A 87 19.51 -7.24 -26.68
C VAL A 87 18.31 -8.18 -26.52
N ALA A 88 18.07 -8.69 -25.32
CA ALA A 88 16.84 -9.41 -25.00
C ALA A 88 15.65 -8.45 -25.07
N ASP A 89 14.57 -8.83 -25.74
CA ASP A 89 13.34 -8.03 -25.79
C ASP A 89 12.80 -7.84 -24.35
N PRO A 90 12.61 -6.59 -23.88
CA PRO A 90 12.06 -6.30 -22.55
C PRO A 90 10.73 -7.00 -22.24
N VAL A 91 9.92 -7.29 -23.28
CA VAL A 91 8.67 -8.04 -23.13
C VAL A 91 8.96 -9.50 -22.78
N THR A 92 9.84 -10.14 -23.55
CA THR A 92 10.26 -11.54 -23.35
C THR A 92 10.89 -11.74 -21.97
N GLU A 93 11.69 -10.80 -21.51
CA GLU A 93 12.26 -10.83 -20.16
C GLU A 93 11.20 -10.66 -19.07
N ALA A 94 10.22 -9.77 -19.27
CA ALA A 94 9.13 -9.63 -18.32
C ALA A 94 8.22 -10.89 -18.27
N VAL A 95 8.06 -11.59 -19.39
CA VAL A 95 7.36 -12.88 -19.47
C VAL A 95 8.15 -13.97 -18.75
N SER A 96 9.46 -14.08 -18.99
CA SER A 96 10.33 -15.08 -18.35
C SER A 96 10.34 -14.92 -16.82
N GLN A 97 10.28 -13.66 -16.36
CA GLN A 97 10.17 -13.31 -14.95
C GLN A 97 8.76 -13.45 -14.38
N GLY A 98 7.75 -13.90 -15.13
CA GLY A 98 6.40 -14.18 -14.63
C GLY A 98 5.51 -12.96 -14.42
N TYR A 99 5.82 -11.80 -15.00
CA TYR A 99 4.96 -10.61 -14.87
C TYR A 99 3.67 -10.68 -15.68
N PHE A 100 3.62 -11.52 -16.70
CA PHE A 100 2.45 -11.68 -17.56
C PHE A 100 1.89 -13.10 -17.50
N ARG A 101 0.57 -13.19 -17.45
CA ARG A 101 -0.18 -14.44 -17.64
C ARG A 101 -1.09 -14.34 -18.85
N PHE A 102 -1.00 -15.33 -19.73
CA PHE A 102 -1.83 -15.45 -20.91
C PHE A 102 -2.92 -16.47 -20.63
N THR A 103 -4.17 -16.05 -20.68
CA THR A 103 -5.32 -16.94 -20.51
C THR A 103 -6.08 -17.04 -21.82
N PRO A 104 -6.15 -18.22 -22.47
CA PRO A 104 -6.97 -18.37 -23.65
C PRO A 104 -8.45 -18.16 -23.31
N THR A 105 -9.18 -17.51 -24.22
CA THR A 105 -10.63 -17.29 -24.13
C THR A 105 -11.30 -17.91 -25.36
N LYS A 106 -12.62 -17.74 -25.51
CA LYS A 106 -13.35 -18.33 -26.65
C LYS A 106 -12.87 -17.74 -27.99
N ALA A 107 -12.89 -18.55 -29.04
CA ALA A 107 -12.87 -18.15 -30.45
C ALA A 107 -11.71 -17.21 -30.88
N SER A 108 -10.46 -17.61 -30.56
CA SER A 108 -9.23 -16.94 -31.05
C SER A 108 -8.80 -15.69 -30.30
N ASN A 109 -9.35 -15.43 -29.11
CA ASN A 109 -8.91 -14.34 -28.23
C ASN A 109 -8.20 -14.85 -26.98
N TYR A 110 -7.30 -14.04 -26.42
CA TYR A 110 -6.66 -14.30 -25.14
C TYR A 110 -6.63 -13.03 -24.28
N ARG A 111 -6.56 -13.25 -22.97
CA ARG A 111 -6.44 -12.20 -21.96
C ARG A 111 -5.02 -12.21 -21.40
N VAL A 112 -4.35 -11.07 -21.47
CA VAL A 112 -3.08 -10.83 -20.78
C VAL A 112 -3.38 -10.19 -19.43
N THR A 113 -2.91 -10.83 -18.36
CA THR A 113 -3.00 -10.31 -17.00
C THR A 113 -1.61 -9.95 -16.51
N LYS A 114 -1.43 -8.69 -16.10
CA LYS A 114 -0.20 -8.20 -15.49
C LYS A 114 -0.22 -8.43 -13.98
N PHE A 115 0.83 -9.05 -13.44
CA PHE A 115 1.07 -9.14 -12.01
C PHE A 115 2.07 -8.08 -11.56
N THR A 116 1.87 -7.54 -10.37
CA THR A 116 2.76 -6.55 -9.75
C THR A 116 3.52 -7.13 -8.56
N ILE A 117 3.61 -8.46 -8.48
CA ILE A 117 4.21 -9.19 -7.35
C ILE A 117 5.72 -8.96 -7.32
N GLY A 118 6.22 -8.41 -6.23
CA GLY A 118 7.66 -8.23 -5.96
C GLY A 118 8.05 -6.79 -5.61
N GLY A 119 9.36 -6.54 -5.55
CA GLY A 119 9.92 -5.25 -5.10
C GLY A 119 9.78 -4.11 -6.11
N PRO A 120 10.34 -2.92 -5.81
CA PRO A 120 10.24 -1.73 -6.67
C PRO A 120 11.09 -1.78 -7.93
N ASN A 121 12.01 -2.74 -8.05
CA ASN A 121 12.90 -2.89 -9.21
C ASN A 121 12.18 -3.57 -10.39
N GLN A 122 10.95 -3.15 -10.67
CA GLN A 122 10.14 -3.73 -11.74
C GLN A 122 10.57 -3.17 -13.11
N PRO A 123 10.45 -3.95 -14.20
CA PRO A 123 10.74 -3.45 -15.54
C PRO A 123 9.89 -2.20 -15.85
N PRO A 124 10.49 -1.09 -16.35
CA PRO A 124 9.76 0.16 -16.67
C PRO A 124 8.58 -0.04 -17.64
N LEU A 125 8.65 -1.08 -18.47
CA LEU A 125 7.59 -1.49 -19.38
C LEU A 125 6.24 -1.73 -18.64
N LEU A 126 6.28 -2.21 -17.40
CA LEU A 126 5.07 -2.52 -16.63
C LEU A 126 4.23 -1.29 -16.29
N GLU A 127 4.81 -0.10 -16.24
CA GLU A 127 4.06 1.14 -15.99
C GLU A 127 3.18 1.53 -17.18
N ARG A 128 3.62 1.17 -18.40
CA ARG A 128 2.97 1.57 -19.66
C ARG A 128 1.85 0.62 -20.08
N ILE A 129 1.85 -0.61 -19.56
CA ILE A 129 0.90 -1.67 -19.95
C ILE A 129 -0.27 -1.73 -18.95
N PRO A 130 -1.53 -1.77 -19.43
CA PRO A 130 -2.70 -1.90 -18.56
C PRO A 130 -2.69 -3.21 -17.75
N LYS A 131 -3.40 -3.23 -16.62
CA LYS A 131 -3.45 -4.42 -15.74
C LYS A 131 -4.06 -5.64 -16.44
N ILE A 132 -5.04 -5.41 -17.30
CA ILE A 132 -5.69 -6.43 -18.12
C ILE A 132 -5.73 -5.90 -19.54
N GLN A 133 -5.29 -6.71 -20.49
CA GLN A 133 -5.37 -6.43 -21.92
C GLN A 133 -6.04 -7.60 -22.61
N TRP A 134 -6.91 -7.29 -23.57
CA TRP A 134 -7.57 -8.27 -24.43
C TRP A 134 -6.87 -8.26 -25.78
N CYS A 135 -6.46 -9.43 -26.25
CA CYS A 135 -5.71 -9.59 -27.49
C CYS A 135 -6.31 -10.71 -28.32
N SER A 136 -6.04 -10.68 -29.63
CA SER A 136 -6.47 -11.71 -30.57
C SER A 136 -5.24 -12.46 -31.09
N PHE A 137 -5.39 -13.77 -31.31
CA PHE A 137 -4.41 -14.58 -32.03
C PHE A 137 -4.41 -14.28 -33.54
N THR A 138 -5.45 -13.62 -34.05
CA THR A 138 -5.63 -13.33 -35.49
C THR A 138 -5.48 -11.85 -35.84
N ASP A 139 -5.75 -10.95 -34.88
CA ASP A 139 -5.64 -9.49 -35.07
C ASP A 139 -4.59 -8.91 -34.10
N HIS A 140 -3.48 -8.44 -34.67
CA HIS A 140 -2.28 -7.97 -33.95
C HIS A 140 -2.20 -6.44 -33.81
N SER A 141 -3.22 -5.72 -34.30
CA SER A 141 -3.21 -4.26 -34.35
C SER A 141 -3.19 -3.59 -32.96
N ASN A 142 -3.59 -4.29 -31.90
CA ASN A 142 -3.80 -3.75 -30.55
C ASN A 142 -2.92 -4.36 -29.44
N SER A 143 -2.09 -5.38 -29.70
CA SER A 143 -1.36 -6.09 -28.63
C SER A 143 0.00 -5.46 -28.30
N GLY A 144 0.76 -5.01 -29.31
CA GLY A 144 2.16 -4.60 -29.14
C GLY A 144 3.08 -5.72 -28.63
N ILE A 145 2.60 -6.98 -28.65
CA ILE A 145 3.28 -8.19 -28.17
C ILE A 145 3.22 -9.20 -29.32
N GLU A 146 4.37 -9.75 -29.72
CA GLU A 146 4.47 -10.83 -30.72
C GLU A 146 3.72 -12.09 -30.25
N ASN A 147 3.24 -12.90 -31.21
CA ASN A 147 2.43 -14.08 -30.88
C ASN A 147 3.18 -15.00 -29.89
N PRO A 148 2.64 -15.23 -28.69
CA PRO A 148 3.30 -16.11 -27.74
C PRO A 148 3.24 -17.54 -28.27
N ASP A 149 4.39 -18.20 -28.31
CA ASP A 149 4.48 -19.63 -28.59
C ASP A 149 3.57 -20.43 -27.63
N VAL A 150 3.02 -21.55 -28.11
CA VAL A 150 2.12 -22.43 -27.33
C VAL A 150 2.82 -22.93 -26.05
N SER A 151 4.14 -23.10 -26.12
CA SER A 151 5.01 -23.41 -24.99
C SER A 151 4.97 -22.32 -23.90
N LEU A 152 4.98 -21.04 -24.31
CA LEU A 152 4.88 -19.89 -23.42
C LEU A 152 3.48 -19.79 -22.78
N LEU A 153 2.41 -20.12 -23.52
CA LEU A 153 1.05 -20.15 -22.98
C LEU A 153 0.91 -21.12 -21.79
N LEU A 154 1.56 -22.30 -21.86
CA LEU A 154 1.56 -23.26 -20.76
C LEU A 154 2.43 -22.79 -19.59
N ALA A 155 3.62 -22.26 -19.87
CA ALA A 155 4.53 -21.77 -18.84
C ALA A 155 3.97 -20.57 -18.06
N THR A 156 3.14 -19.73 -18.70
CA THR A 156 2.52 -18.55 -18.04
C THR A 156 1.42 -18.89 -17.03
N ARG A 157 1.05 -20.17 -16.89
CA ARG A 157 0.28 -20.62 -15.72
C ARG A 157 1.09 -20.49 -14.44
N PHE A 158 2.40 -20.75 -14.51
CA PHE A 158 3.33 -20.63 -13.41
C PHE A 158 3.72 -19.19 -13.08
N SER A 159 3.22 -18.17 -13.81
CA SER A 159 3.65 -16.78 -13.64
C SER A 159 3.65 -16.29 -12.18
N LYS A 160 2.59 -16.53 -11.41
CA LYS A 160 2.57 -16.16 -9.98
C LYS A 160 3.60 -16.95 -9.15
N SER A 161 3.70 -18.26 -9.38
CA SER A 161 4.67 -19.12 -8.69
C SER A 161 6.11 -18.71 -9.01
N ILE A 162 6.37 -18.34 -10.27
CA ILE A 162 7.65 -17.78 -10.72
C ILE A 162 7.94 -16.48 -9.95
N ARG A 163 6.95 -15.56 -9.86
CA ARG A 163 7.12 -14.33 -9.08
C ARG A 163 7.47 -14.60 -7.63
N TRP A 164 6.70 -15.45 -6.94
CA TRP A 164 6.98 -15.77 -5.54
C TRP A 164 8.31 -16.49 -5.34
N ALA A 165 8.73 -17.35 -6.28
CA ALA A 165 10.05 -17.96 -6.26
C ALA A 165 11.17 -16.94 -6.46
N LEU A 166 11.01 -15.96 -7.35
CA LEU A 166 11.97 -14.86 -7.53
C LEU A 166 12.02 -13.94 -6.30
N VAL A 167 10.87 -13.65 -5.69
CA VAL A 167 10.77 -12.92 -4.40
C VAL A 167 11.51 -13.68 -3.30
N ALA A 168 11.35 -14.99 -3.19
CA ALA A 168 12.08 -15.81 -2.22
C ALA A 168 13.60 -15.69 -2.42
N ARG A 169 14.07 -15.69 -3.68
CA ARG A 169 15.49 -15.47 -4.02
C ARG A 169 15.97 -14.07 -3.62
N GLU A 170 15.15 -13.03 -3.83
CA GLU A 170 15.45 -11.64 -3.43
C GLU A 170 15.48 -11.46 -1.91
N ILE A 171 14.56 -12.09 -1.17
CA ILE A 171 14.57 -12.07 0.28
C ILE A 171 15.83 -12.77 0.82
N ALA A 172 16.16 -13.95 0.29
CA ALA A 172 17.33 -14.71 0.69
C ALA A 172 18.67 -14.01 0.35
N SER A 173 18.72 -13.24 -0.75
CA SER A 173 19.93 -12.49 -1.11
C SER A 173 20.18 -11.30 -0.18
N ARG A 174 19.12 -10.59 0.25
CA ARG A 174 19.24 -9.45 1.18
C ARG A 174 19.77 -9.85 2.56
N HIS A 175 19.42 -11.04 3.05
CA HIS A 175 19.98 -11.59 4.30
C HIS A 175 21.50 -11.79 4.25
N LYS A 176 22.10 -11.90 3.06
CA LYS A 176 23.54 -12.11 2.88
C LYS A 176 24.32 -10.80 2.76
N LEU A 177 23.65 -9.67 2.50
CA LEU A 177 24.30 -8.36 2.50
C LEU A 177 24.31 -7.77 3.92
N PRO A 178 25.43 -7.20 4.38
CA PRO A 178 25.44 -6.51 5.67
C PRO A 178 24.40 -5.38 5.66
N ALA A 179 23.61 -5.29 6.73
CA ALA A 179 22.51 -4.34 6.93
C ALA A 179 22.87 -2.85 6.69
N THR A 180 24.16 -2.54 6.56
CA THR A 180 24.72 -1.22 6.31
C THR A 180 24.63 -0.76 4.86
N SER A 181 24.36 -1.64 3.87
CA SER A 181 24.42 -1.27 2.44
C SER A 181 23.08 -0.89 1.79
N LEU A 182 21.93 -1.08 2.45
CA LEU A 182 20.60 -0.77 1.88
C LEU A 182 20.02 0.57 2.32
N LEU A 183 20.62 1.20 3.33
CA LEU A 183 20.41 2.61 3.55
C LEU A 183 21.32 3.36 2.58
N SER A 184 20.91 3.44 1.31
CA SER A 184 21.31 4.55 0.46
C SER A 184 20.74 5.83 1.10
N PHE A 185 21.33 6.25 2.21
CA PHE A 185 21.23 7.61 2.71
C PHE A 185 21.87 8.47 1.64
N SER A 186 21.08 8.86 0.65
CA SER A 186 21.48 9.91 -0.25
C SER A 186 21.75 11.14 0.61
N PRO A 187 22.98 11.70 0.62
CA PRO A 187 23.30 12.88 1.41
C PRO A 187 22.38 14.07 1.08
N TRP A 188 21.69 14.03 -0.07
CA TRP A 188 20.67 15.00 -0.48
C TRP A 188 19.49 15.16 0.50
N HIS A 189 19.20 14.16 1.33
CA HIS A 189 18.07 14.23 2.27
C HIS A 189 18.29 15.20 3.42
N HIS A 190 19.50 15.22 4.00
CA HIS A 190 19.83 16.20 5.04
C HIS A 190 19.79 17.62 4.47
N PHE A 191 20.28 17.81 3.23
CA PHE A 191 20.14 19.09 2.53
C PHE A 191 18.67 19.49 2.35
N SER A 192 17.80 18.56 1.95
CA SER A 192 16.37 18.85 1.74
C SER A 192 15.65 19.34 2.99
N GLU A 193 16.03 18.82 4.16
CA GLU A 193 15.37 19.15 5.44
C GLU A 193 15.67 20.59 5.90
N TYR A 194 16.80 21.16 5.47
CA TYR A 194 17.16 22.56 5.72
C TYR A 194 16.74 23.50 4.58
N VAL A 195 16.83 23.03 3.33
CA VAL A 195 16.50 23.82 2.15
C VAL A 195 15.00 24.10 2.07
N ALA A 196 14.14 23.11 2.34
CA ALA A 196 12.70 23.30 2.27
C ALA A 196 12.18 24.40 3.23
N PRO A 197 12.53 24.41 4.52
CA PRO A 197 12.19 25.53 5.41
C PRO A 197 12.75 26.88 4.96
N MET A 198 13.98 26.93 4.41
CA MET A 198 14.55 28.19 3.91
C MET A 198 13.75 28.74 2.72
N ILE A 199 13.44 27.89 1.73
CA ILE A 199 12.60 28.26 0.58
C ILE A 199 11.26 28.79 1.06
N VAL A 200 10.60 28.07 1.98
CA VAL A 200 9.29 28.48 2.50
C VAL A 200 9.39 29.79 3.29
N SER A 201 10.41 29.98 4.10
CA SER A 201 10.65 31.25 4.80
C SER A 201 10.81 32.43 3.84
N MET A 202 11.52 32.25 2.72
CA MET A 202 11.62 33.27 1.68
C MET A 202 10.27 33.51 1.00
N CYS A 203 9.54 32.44 0.65
CA CYS A 203 8.21 32.52 0.07
C CYS A 203 7.21 33.27 0.97
N ARG A 204 7.30 33.12 2.30
CA ARG A 204 6.42 33.81 3.27
C ARG A 204 6.54 35.34 3.24
N LEU A 205 7.63 35.89 2.70
CA LEU A 205 7.78 37.33 2.47
C LEU A 205 6.96 37.83 1.27
N MET A 206 6.40 36.91 0.47
CA MET A 206 5.68 37.21 -0.76
C MET A 206 4.16 37.10 -0.56
N PRO A 207 3.35 37.84 -1.35
CA PRO A 207 1.90 37.71 -1.34
C PRO A 207 1.43 36.28 -1.63
N VAL A 208 0.27 35.90 -1.09
CA VAL A 208 -0.32 34.55 -1.21
C VAL A 208 -0.40 34.08 -2.66
N SER A 209 -0.87 34.94 -3.57
CA SER A 209 -1.00 34.61 -5.00
C SER A 209 0.34 34.25 -5.66
N PHE A 210 1.44 34.86 -5.22
CA PHE A 210 2.77 34.55 -5.74
C PHE A 210 3.28 33.22 -5.19
N ARG A 211 3.07 32.95 -3.89
CA ARG A 211 3.41 31.66 -3.27
C ARG A 211 2.72 30.49 -3.97
N ILE A 212 1.43 30.61 -4.25
CA ILE A 212 0.65 29.58 -4.96
C ILE A 212 1.25 29.34 -6.36
N ARG A 213 1.62 30.40 -7.08
CA ARG A 213 2.26 30.28 -8.40
C ARG A 213 3.60 29.54 -8.32
N ILE A 214 4.42 29.81 -7.31
CA ILE A 214 5.66 29.06 -7.05
C ILE A 214 5.35 27.59 -6.82
N TYR A 215 4.38 27.27 -5.97
CA TYR A 215 4.03 25.89 -5.64
C TYR A 215 3.52 25.11 -6.85
N HIS A 216 2.74 25.74 -7.74
CA HIS A 216 2.33 25.15 -9.03
C HIS A 216 3.51 24.89 -9.97
N PHE A 217 4.45 25.82 -10.05
CA PHE A 217 5.67 25.64 -10.83
C PHE A 217 6.50 24.46 -10.29
N LEU A 218 6.70 24.39 -8.98
CA LEU A 218 7.38 23.26 -8.33
C LEU A 218 6.63 21.94 -8.50
N SER A 219 5.30 21.97 -8.50
CA SER A 219 4.45 20.79 -8.75
C SER A 219 4.62 20.26 -10.17
N SER A 220 4.68 21.17 -11.15
CA SER A 220 4.94 20.83 -12.56
C SER A 220 6.34 20.23 -12.74
N LEU A 221 7.35 20.83 -12.12
CA LEU A 221 8.71 20.27 -12.07
C LEU A 221 8.73 18.89 -11.40
N GLY A 222 8.04 18.76 -10.26
CA GLY A 222 7.93 17.52 -9.51
C GLY A 222 7.28 16.40 -10.32
N SER A 223 6.22 16.70 -11.06
CA SER A 223 5.56 15.75 -11.96
C SER A 223 6.49 15.29 -13.09
N CYS A 224 7.30 16.21 -13.64
CA CYS A 224 8.28 15.87 -14.67
C CYS A 224 9.42 14.98 -14.12
N VAL A 225 9.90 15.23 -12.90
CA VAL A 225 11.06 14.53 -12.32
C VAL A 225 10.68 13.23 -11.62
N TYR A 226 9.56 13.22 -10.89
CA TYR A 226 9.15 12.10 -10.03
C TYR A 226 7.90 11.37 -10.54
N GLY A 227 7.27 11.84 -11.61
CA GLY A 227 6.01 11.32 -12.11
C GLY A 227 4.80 11.72 -11.25
N SER A 228 3.64 11.16 -11.61
CA SER A 228 2.42 11.30 -10.82
C SER A 228 2.51 10.52 -9.51
N SER A 229 2.12 11.13 -8.38
CA SER A 229 2.05 10.39 -7.12
C SER A 229 0.81 9.47 -7.07
N CYS A 230 0.77 8.57 -6.08
CA CYS A 230 -0.33 7.60 -5.90
C CYS A 230 -1.72 8.21 -5.64
N SER A 231 -1.80 9.52 -5.38
CA SER A 231 -3.06 10.25 -5.25
C SER A 231 -3.02 11.44 -6.20
N LEU A 232 -4.11 11.66 -6.93
CA LEU A 232 -4.29 12.82 -7.83
C LEU A 232 -4.16 14.17 -7.12
N ARG A 233 -4.26 14.17 -5.78
CA ARG A 233 -4.25 15.34 -4.90
C ARG A 233 -2.96 15.48 -4.09
N VAL A 234 -1.93 14.68 -4.39
CA VAL A 234 -0.63 14.76 -3.72
C VAL A 234 0.46 14.76 -4.78
N GLN A 235 1.43 15.66 -4.69
CA GLN A 235 2.58 15.70 -5.60
C GLN A 235 3.88 15.83 -4.82
N GLN A 236 4.84 14.97 -5.14
CA GLN A 236 6.22 15.13 -4.67
C GLN A 236 6.86 16.30 -5.43
N LEU A 237 7.42 17.24 -4.68
CA LEU A 237 8.10 18.42 -5.20
C LEU A 237 9.63 18.27 -5.10
N PRO A 238 10.39 19.07 -5.88
CA PRO A 238 11.82 19.24 -5.65
C PRO A 238 12.15 19.66 -4.21
N PHE A 239 13.41 19.47 -3.82
CA PHE A 239 13.94 19.85 -2.49
C PHE A 239 13.27 19.12 -1.31
N GLY A 240 12.71 17.93 -1.53
CA GLY A 240 12.17 17.10 -0.45
C GLY A 240 10.90 17.69 0.17
N MET A 241 10.03 18.28 -0.66
CA MET A 241 8.72 18.76 -0.24
C MET A 241 7.61 17.91 -0.85
N TYR A 242 6.44 17.92 -0.21
CA TYR A 242 5.19 17.37 -0.73
C TYR A 242 4.11 18.43 -0.72
N LEU A 243 3.37 18.50 -1.81
CA LEU A 243 2.19 19.35 -1.93
C LEU A 243 0.95 18.48 -1.90
N LYS A 244 0.04 18.77 -0.96
CA LYS A 244 -1.29 18.18 -0.91
C LYS A 244 -2.33 19.24 -1.27
N THR A 245 -3.25 18.92 -2.16
CA THR A 245 -4.30 19.82 -2.62
C THR A 245 -5.68 19.28 -2.27
N LYS A 246 -6.60 20.17 -1.89
CA LYS A 246 -8.02 19.84 -1.69
C LYS A 246 -8.90 21.00 -2.17
N SER A 247 -10.20 20.75 -2.30
CA SER A 247 -11.18 21.84 -2.49
C SER A 247 -11.09 22.85 -1.35
N VAL A 248 -11.46 24.11 -1.59
CA VAL A 248 -11.59 25.13 -0.53
C VAL A 248 -12.63 24.74 0.51
N GLU A 249 -13.67 24.01 0.12
CA GLU A 249 -14.67 23.44 1.04
C GLU A 249 -14.02 22.52 2.09
N ASP A 250 -12.95 21.81 1.68
CA ASP A 250 -12.19 20.90 2.54
C ASP A 250 -10.99 21.57 3.24
N HIS A 251 -10.89 22.91 3.23
CA HIS A 251 -9.74 23.64 3.82
C HIS A 251 -9.50 23.24 5.28
N GLN A 252 -10.59 23.08 6.03
CA GLN A 252 -10.54 22.75 7.44
C GLN A 252 -9.93 21.36 7.70
N ALA A 253 -10.15 20.39 6.81
CA ALA A 253 -9.50 19.10 6.91
C ALA A 253 -7.97 19.21 6.78
N LEU A 254 -7.47 20.12 5.93
CA LEU A 254 -6.03 20.41 5.84
C LEU A 254 -5.50 21.17 7.05
N LYS A 255 -6.30 22.08 7.64
CA LYS A 255 -5.97 22.78 8.89
C LYS A 255 -5.83 21.80 10.07
N ILE A 256 -6.75 20.84 10.18
CA ILE A 256 -6.69 19.78 11.20
C ILE A 256 -5.45 18.90 10.98
N GLU A 257 -5.17 18.49 9.75
CA GLU A 257 -3.97 17.71 9.41
C GLU A 257 -2.67 18.48 9.73
N PHE A 258 -2.61 19.78 9.41
CA PHE A 258 -1.48 20.64 9.74
C PHE A 258 -1.25 20.68 11.26
N GLY A 259 -2.30 20.90 12.05
CA GLY A 259 -2.22 20.92 13.52
C GLY A 259 -1.87 19.56 14.12
N ALA A 260 -2.43 18.48 13.59
CA ALA A 260 -2.10 17.10 13.99
C ALA A 260 -0.61 16.80 13.80
N LEU A 261 -0.04 17.16 12.65
CA LEU A 261 1.38 16.98 12.38
C LEU A 261 2.24 17.80 13.36
N GLN A 262 1.86 19.04 13.69
CA GLN A 262 2.58 19.84 14.69
C GLN A 262 2.53 19.21 16.08
N LEU A 263 1.35 18.77 16.50
CA LEU A 263 1.13 18.15 17.81
C LEU A 263 1.97 16.88 17.96
N VAL A 264 1.88 15.95 17.00
CA VAL A 264 2.63 14.69 17.02
C VAL A 264 4.13 14.96 17.06
N ARG A 265 4.66 15.92 16.28
CA ARG A 265 6.08 16.29 16.29
C ARG A 265 6.54 16.87 17.63
N SER A 266 5.67 17.61 18.30
CA SER A 266 6.02 18.29 19.55
C SER A 266 6.07 17.35 20.76
N GLN A 267 5.27 16.28 20.75
CA GLN A 267 5.07 15.41 21.91
C GLN A 267 5.60 13.99 21.72
N THR A 268 5.98 13.59 20.51
CA THR A 268 6.44 12.22 20.22
C THR A 268 7.75 12.22 19.45
N GLN A 269 8.40 11.06 19.42
CA GLN A 269 9.59 10.80 18.60
C GLN A 269 9.22 10.21 17.24
N ILE A 270 7.93 10.17 16.88
CA ILE A 270 7.46 9.62 15.61
C ILE A 270 7.92 10.52 14.48
N LEU A 271 8.54 9.91 13.47
CA LEU A 271 8.89 10.59 12.24
C LEU A 271 7.61 10.89 11.45
N VAL A 272 7.16 12.13 11.49
CA VAL A 272 6.04 12.62 10.68
C VAL A 272 6.47 13.81 9.82
N PRO A 273 5.85 14.02 8.63
CA PRO A 273 6.15 15.17 7.78
C PRO A 273 6.10 16.48 8.56
N ARG A 274 7.06 17.38 8.33
CA ARG A 274 7.01 18.72 8.94
C ARG A 274 6.02 19.57 8.15
N PRO A 275 4.98 20.11 8.79
CA PRO A 275 4.08 21.05 8.13
C PRO A 275 4.81 22.39 7.92
N LEU A 276 4.87 22.87 6.68
CA LEU A 276 5.65 24.04 6.26
C LEU A 276 4.77 25.25 5.95
N ASP A 277 3.69 25.07 5.20
CA ASP A 277 2.78 26.15 4.82
C ASP A 277 1.36 25.60 4.60
N LEU A 278 0.35 26.43 4.89
CA LEU A 278 -1.06 26.13 4.65
C LEU A 278 -1.68 27.34 3.97
N LEU A 279 -2.22 27.15 2.77
CA LEU A 279 -2.77 28.22 1.94
C LEU A 279 -4.14 27.83 1.38
N SER A 280 -4.91 28.84 1.00
CA SER A 280 -6.13 28.70 0.23
C SER A 280 -6.21 29.80 -0.83
N ASP A 281 -6.69 29.44 -2.02
CA ASP A 281 -7.16 30.40 -3.02
C ASP A 281 -8.70 30.40 -3.08
N THR A 282 -9.29 30.81 -4.21
CA THR A 282 -10.74 30.86 -4.38
C THR A 282 -11.39 29.48 -4.56
N GLU A 283 -10.63 28.46 -4.96
CA GLU A 283 -11.17 27.13 -5.33
C GLU A 283 -10.43 25.97 -4.65
N THR A 284 -9.13 26.12 -4.38
CA THR A 284 -8.23 25.08 -3.89
C THR A 284 -7.49 25.50 -2.61
N SER A 285 -7.36 24.56 -1.68
CA SER A 285 -6.49 24.65 -0.51
C SER A 285 -5.25 23.78 -0.66
N TYR A 286 -4.12 24.27 -0.18
CA TYR A 286 -2.80 23.69 -0.33
C TYR A 286 -2.15 23.49 1.03
N LEU A 287 -1.70 22.26 1.29
CA LEU A 287 -0.89 21.91 2.45
C LEU A 287 0.50 21.49 1.95
N LEU A 288 1.51 22.25 2.35
CA LEU A 288 2.91 21.98 2.02
C LEU A 288 3.60 21.33 3.22
N THR A 289 4.23 20.19 2.99
CA THR A 289 4.96 19.43 4.03
C THR A 289 6.36 19.03 3.54
N THR A 290 7.25 18.64 4.46
CA THR A 290 8.50 17.96 4.08
C THR A 290 8.23 16.50 3.72
N THR A 291 9.07 15.94 2.88
CA THR A 291 9.14 14.50 2.63
C THR A 291 9.71 13.77 3.84
N LEU A 292 9.18 12.59 4.15
CA LEU A 292 9.83 11.67 5.09
C LEU A 292 10.92 10.86 4.39
N PRO A 293 12.05 10.60 5.08
CA PRO A 293 13.08 9.72 4.54
C PRO A 293 12.54 8.29 4.39
N GLY A 294 13.01 7.61 3.35
CA GLY A 294 12.64 6.23 3.06
C GLY A 294 11.91 6.07 1.74
N GLN A 295 11.47 4.84 1.49
CA GLN A 295 10.77 4.46 0.28
C GLN A 295 9.31 4.11 0.59
N ARG A 296 8.46 4.15 -0.44
CA ARG A 296 7.03 3.89 -0.28
C ARG A 296 6.84 2.42 0.11
N PHE A 297 6.26 2.18 1.29
CA PHE A 297 6.04 0.83 1.80
C PHE A 297 5.26 -0.08 0.84
N GLY A 298 4.27 0.49 0.12
CA GLY A 298 3.42 -0.27 -0.81
C GLY A 298 4.19 -1.04 -1.90
N SER A 299 5.35 -0.56 -2.36
CA SER A 299 6.15 -1.26 -3.37
C SER A 299 7.04 -2.36 -2.79
N TYR A 300 7.04 -2.54 -1.47
CA TYR A 300 7.90 -3.47 -0.74
C TYR A 300 7.13 -4.60 -0.07
N ILE A 301 5.80 -4.53 0.01
CA ILE A 301 4.95 -5.46 0.76
C ILE A 301 5.27 -6.92 0.41
N ASP A 302 5.39 -7.24 -0.88
CA ASP A 302 5.62 -8.62 -1.33
C ASP A 302 7.02 -9.14 -0.98
N ILE A 303 8.00 -8.26 -0.79
CA ILE A 303 9.38 -8.64 -0.50
C ILE A 303 9.73 -8.49 0.98
N LEU A 304 8.79 -8.32 1.89
CA LEU A 304 9.11 -8.30 3.32
C LEU A 304 9.38 -9.73 3.80
N SER A 305 10.51 -9.97 4.46
CA SER A 305 10.70 -11.22 5.21
C SER A 305 9.89 -11.23 6.50
N ASP A 306 9.73 -12.39 7.13
CA ASP A 306 9.10 -12.48 8.46
C ASP A 306 9.83 -11.61 9.50
N HIS A 307 11.17 -11.54 9.41
CA HIS A 307 11.97 -10.66 10.27
C HIS A 307 11.70 -9.17 10.02
N ASP A 308 11.54 -8.77 8.75
CA ASP A 308 11.15 -7.40 8.39
C ASP A 308 9.76 -7.08 8.91
N LEU A 309 8.82 -8.04 8.81
CA LEU A 309 7.45 -7.90 9.28
C LEU A 309 7.37 -7.81 10.81
N ASP A 310 8.16 -8.60 11.53
CA ASP A 310 8.30 -8.51 12.98
C ASP A 310 8.84 -7.14 13.41
N THR A 311 9.85 -6.65 12.69
CA THR A 311 10.42 -5.32 12.93
C THR A 311 9.42 -4.22 12.66
N PHE A 312 8.71 -4.29 11.53
CA PHE A 312 7.62 -3.38 11.18
C PHE A 312 6.51 -3.40 12.24
N THR A 313 6.11 -4.58 12.72
CA THR A 313 5.08 -4.74 13.74
C THR A 313 5.50 -4.08 15.05
N ARG A 314 6.74 -4.31 15.50
CA ARG A 314 7.29 -3.65 16.71
C ARG A 314 7.33 -2.13 16.55
N ASP A 315 7.74 -1.64 15.38
CA ASP A 315 7.80 -0.20 15.09
C ASP A 315 6.41 0.43 15.08
N MET A 316 5.43 -0.21 14.44
CA MET A 316 4.03 0.25 14.43
C MET A 316 3.42 0.24 15.83
N GLN A 317 3.65 -0.81 16.62
CA GLN A 317 3.22 -0.86 18.03
C GLN A 317 3.84 0.28 18.84
N ARG A 318 5.14 0.55 18.65
CA ARG A 318 5.84 1.66 19.29
C ARG A 318 5.25 3.02 18.89
N TYR A 319 4.94 3.22 17.61
CA TYR A 319 4.29 4.46 17.14
C TYR A 319 2.88 4.62 17.70
N LEU A 320 2.07 3.55 17.73
CA LEU A 320 0.74 3.60 18.32
C LEU A 320 0.78 3.93 19.81
N THR A 321 1.71 3.36 20.57
CA THR A 321 1.90 3.68 21.99
C THR A 321 2.26 5.16 22.18
N GLN A 322 3.14 5.70 21.34
CA GLN A 322 3.50 7.12 21.39
C GLN A 322 2.33 8.03 21.01
N LEU A 323 1.58 7.73 19.95
CA LEU A 323 0.37 8.49 19.59
C LEU A 323 -0.64 8.49 20.74
N ARG A 324 -0.86 7.35 21.38
CA ARG A 324 -1.77 7.22 22.53
C ARG A 324 -1.30 7.98 23.77
N SER A 325 -0.02 8.31 23.86
CA SER A 325 0.54 9.10 24.97
C SER A 325 0.43 10.62 24.76
N ILE A 326 -0.01 11.08 23.59
CA ILE A 326 -0.23 12.50 23.31
C ILE A 326 -1.34 13.02 24.22
N SER A 327 -1.03 14.01 25.05
CA SER A 327 -1.97 14.67 25.96
C SER A 327 -1.83 16.19 25.85
N ARG A 328 -2.94 16.91 25.97
CA ARG A 328 -2.94 18.37 26.00
C ARG A 328 -3.00 18.82 27.46
N HIS A 329 -1.93 19.48 27.91
CA HIS A 329 -1.91 20.07 29.24
C HIS A 329 -2.93 21.22 29.35
N GLY A 330 -3.87 21.11 30.30
CA GLY A 330 -4.79 22.19 30.68
C GLY A 330 -6.23 22.09 30.17
N THR A 331 -6.65 20.98 29.57
CA THR A 331 -8.06 20.71 29.18
C THR A 331 -8.75 19.77 30.18
N PRO A 332 -10.09 19.85 30.35
CA PRO A 332 -10.82 18.88 31.17
C PRO A 332 -10.70 17.48 30.58
N THR A 333 -10.44 16.48 31.44
CA THR A 333 -10.08 15.08 31.15
C THR A 333 -11.03 14.30 30.22
N TYR A 334 -12.18 14.88 29.85
CA TYR A 334 -13.28 14.18 29.17
C TYR A 334 -13.76 14.86 27.89
N GLU A 335 -13.22 16.04 27.54
CA GLU A 335 -13.65 16.73 26.32
C GLU A 335 -13.02 16.12 25.06
N ILE A 336 -13.86 15.73 24.10
CA ILE A 336 -13.42 15.20 22.80
C ILE A 336 -13.33 16.34 21.80
N ARG A 337 -12.12 16.58 21.28
CA ARG A 337 -11.82 17.68 20.36
C ARG A 337 -10.94 17.22 19.21
N ASN A 338 -10.91 18.01 18.15
CA ASN A 338 -10.00 17.76 17.04
C ASN A 338 -8.54 18.10 17.41
N ALA A 339 -7.59 17.79 16.51
CA ALA A 339 -6.16 18.00 16.73
C ALA A 339 -5.73 19.47 16.95
N ILE A 340 -6.58 20.46 16.65
CA ILE A 340 -6.36 21.88 16.93
C ILE A 340 -7.18 22.39 18.13
N GLY A 341 -8.11 21.60 18.68
CA GLY A 341 -8.95 21.96 19.83
C GLY A 341 -10.31 22.54 19.46
N GLU A 342 -10.64 22.53 18.16
CA GLU A 342 -11.93 22.95 17.59
C GLU A 342 -12.88 21.73 17.47
N PRO A 343 -14.16 21.94 17.09
CA PRO A 343 -15.09 20.86 16.75
C PRO A 343 -14.52 19.88 15.73
N TYR A 344 -14.90 18.61 15.81
CA TYR A 344 -14.37 17.58 14.91
C TYR A 344 -15.10 17.57 13.57
N TYR A 345 -14.37 17.16 12.54
CA TYR A 345 -14.82 17.10 11.16
C TYR A 345 -14.44 15.72 10.59
N ASP A 346 -15.43 14.89 10.28
CA ASP A 346 -15.20 13.58 9.65
C ASP A 346 -16.28 13.26 8.62
N TYR A 347 -15.84 12.99 7.39
CA TYR A 347 -16.73 12.74 6.26
C TYR A 347 -17.65 11.52 6.46
N ARG A 348 -17.27 10.54 7.27
CA ARG A 348 -18.11 9.36 7.54
C ARG A 348 -19.22 9.69 8.52
N ILE A 349 -18.93 10.53 9.51
CA ILE A 349 -19.95 11.04 10.44
C ILE A 349 -20.91 11.96 9.67
N ILE A 350 -20.38 12.85 8.82
CA ILE A 350 -21.18 13.70 7.93
C ILE A 350 -22.09 12.84 7.04
N ALA A 351 -21.55 11.80 6.39
CA ALA A 351 -22.33 10.92 5.53
C ALA A 351 -23.41 10.10 6.27
N ALA A 352 -23.27 9.93 7.59
CA ALA A 352 -24.23 9.20 8.42
C ALA A 352 -25.37 10.07 8.95
N HIS A 353 -25.32 11.40 8.76
CA HIS A 353 -26.30 12.34 9.28
C HIS A 353 -26.98 13.14 8.17
N ASP A 354 -28.24 13.52 8.42
CA ASP A 354 -28.89 14.53 7.61
C ASP A 354 -28.18 15.88 7.76
N TYR A 355 -28.08 16.60 6.65
CA TYR A 355 -27.43 17.90 6.61
C TYR A 355 -28.27 18.94 7.35
N ASP A 356 -27.68 19.56 8.35
CA ASP A 356 -28.25 20.67 9.12
C ASP A 356 -27.53 21.96 8.74
N LYS A 357 -28.28 22.96 8.25
CA LYS A 357 -27.74 24.25 7.82
C LYS A 357 -27.14 25.08 8.97
N GLU A 358 -27.62 24.93 10.19
CA GLU A 358 -27.15 25.71 11.34
C GLU A 358 -25.87 25.11 11.92
N ARG A 359 -25.78 23.77 11.93
CA ARG A 359 -24.58 23.02 12.34
C ARG A 359 -23.48 23.04 11.27
N GLY A 360 -23.87 22.92 10.00
CA GLY A 360 -22.97 22.62 8.90
C GLY A 360 -22.33 21.23 9.02
N ASP A 361 -21.09 21.12 8.52
CA ASP A 361 -20.31 19.87 8.49
C ASP A 361 -19.56 19.58 9.80
N PHE A 362 -19.78 20.38 10.85
CA PHE A 362 -19.04 20.32 12.10
C PHE A 362 -19.84 19.62 13.20
N PHE A 363 -19.17 18.74 13.94
CA PHE A 363 -19.75 18.10 15.10
C PHE A 363 -19.05 18.60 16.36
N GLY A 364 -19.87 19.05 17.32
CA GLY A 364 -19.49 19.94 18.43
C GLY A 364 -18.49 19.37 19.44
N HIS A 365 -18.19 20.17 20.46
CA HIS A 365 -17.35 19.73 21.59
C HIS A 365 -18.13 18.73 22.43
N CYS A 366 -17.81 17.44 22.31
CA CYS A 366 -18.42 16.47 23.21
C CYS A 366 -17.84 16.64 24.60
N THR A 367 -18.72 16.78 25.58
CA THR A 367 -18.31 16.99 26.99
C THR A 367 -17.79 15.68 27.61
N ASP A 368 -18.26 14.54 27.09
CA ASP A 368 -17.87 13.20 27.49
C ASP A 368 -18.04 12.18 26.34
N GLU A 369 -17.73 10.91 26.63
CA GLU A 369 -17.86 9.79 25.70
C GLU A 369 -19.32 9.46 25.36
N GLU A 370 -20.26 9.73 26.26
CA GLU A 370 -21.68 9.44 26.05
C GLU A 370 -22.29 10.38 25.02
N ASP A 371 -21.96 11.67 25.10
CA ASP A 371 -22.34 12.69 24.12
C ASP A 371 -21.78 12.36 22.73
N PHE A 372 -20.52 11.92 22.66
CA PHE A 372 -19.93 11.47 21.39
C PHE A 372 -20.62 10.21 20.83
N ASN A 373 -20.92 9.22 21.68
CA ASN A 373 -21.66 8.04 21.27
C ASN A 373 -23.07 8.37 20.78
N ASN A 374 -23.74 9.34 21.40
CA ASN A 374 -25.04 9.83 20.94
C ASN A 374 -24.96 10.44 19.53
N ILE A 375 -23.88 11.16 19.23
CA ILE A 375 -23.64 11.69 17.87
C ILE A 375 -23.35 10.57 16.88
N LEU A 376 -22.71 9.47 17.28
CA LEU A 376 -22.46 8.35 16.36
C LEU A 376 -23.69 7.45 16.13
N ARG A 377 -24.74 7.58 16.94
CA ARG A 377 -25.96 6.79 16.77
C ARG A 377 -26.62 7.16 15.45
N THR A 378 -26.95 6.12 14.70
CA THR A 378 -27.72 6.27 13.46
C THR A 378 -29.13 5.71 13.68
N PRO A 379 -30.19 6.36 13.18
CA PRO A 379 -31.56 5.82 13.27
C PRO A 379 -31.70 4.43 12.64
N ALA A 380 -30.81 4.09 11.68
CA ALA A 380 -30.79 2.80 11.01
C ALA A 380 -30.24 1.67 11.90
N LEU A 381 -29.39 1.98 12.88
CA LEU A 381 -28.77 1.01 13.80
C LEU A 381 -28.77 1.58 15.24
N PRO A 382 -29.94 1.73 15.88
CA PRO A 382 -30.07 2.45 17.15
C PRO A 382 -29.38 1.74 18.33
N ASP A 383 -29.23 0.41 18.24
CA ASP A 383 -28.63 -0.42 19.27
C ASP A 383 -27.10 -0.56 19.11
N VAL A 384 -26.52 0.03 18.07
CA VAL A 384 -25.07 -0.01 17.83
C VAL A 384 -24.43 1.24 18.41
N PHE A 385 -23.73 1.08 19.52
CA PHE A 385 -22.93 2.13 20.17
C PHE A 385 -21.59 1.55 20.62
N HIS A 386 -20.58 2.41 20.78
CA HIS A 386 -19.30 1.95 21.30
C HIS A 386 -19.40 1.63 22.79
N SER A 387 -18.64 0.64 23.25
CA SER A 387 -18.55 0.32 24.67
C SER A 387 -17.98 1.50 25.45
N THR A 388 -18.62 1.86 26.55
CA THR A 388 -18.22 3.00 27.38
C THR A 388 -17.11 2.66 28.37
N GLY A 389 -16.42 3.69 28.85
CA GLY A 389 -15.40 3.57 29.90
C GLY A 389 -14.00 3.26 29.36
N HIS A 390 -13.75 3.55 28.08
CA HIS A 390 -12.43 3.44 27.49
C HIS A 390 -11.71 4.80 27.52
N ASN A 391 -10.39 4.77 27.65
CA ASN A 391 -9.59 5.98 27.47
C ASN A 391 -9.67 6.40 26.01
N ILE A 392 -10.15 7.60 25.71
CA ILE A 392 -10.03 8.12 24.35
C ILE A 392 -8.65 8.76 24.14
N VAL A 393 -8.08 8.47 22.97
CA VAL A 393 -6.66 8.62 22.68
C VAL A 393 -6.50 9.19 21.29
N PHE A 394 -5.42 9.91 21.02
CA PHE A 394 -5.16 10.46 19.70
C PHE A 394 -5.04 9.34 18.63
N THR A 395 -5.81 9.44 17.53
CA THR A 395 -5.83 8.43 16.44
C THR A 395 -5.74 9.05 15.03
N HIS A 396 -5.49 8.20 14.03
CA HIS A 396 -5.19 8.54 12.62
C HIS A 396 -6.43 8.89 11.75
N SER A 397 -7.65 8.85 12.29
CA SER A 397 -8.84 9.18 11.48
C SER A 397 -8.97 10.68 11.22
N THR A 398 -9.62 11.05 10.11
CA THR A 398 -10.11 12.42 9.89
C THR A 398 -10.99 12.90 11.04
N SER A 399 -11.71 11.98 11.69
CA SER A 399 -12.10 12.08 13.09
C SER A 399 -10.89 11.84 13.98
N THR A 400 -10.11 12.91 14.17
CA THR A 400 -9.28 13.03 15.37
C THR A 400 -10.23 13.07 16.56
N CYS A 401 -10.60 11.91 17.09
CA CYS A 401 -11.12 11.82 18.46
C CYS A 401 -9.94 11.60 19.36
N GLY A 402 -9.49 12.68 20.00
CA GLY A 402 -8.68 12.61 21.21
C GLY A 402 -9.53 13.18 22.34
N THR A 403 -9.59 12.46 23.44
CA THR A 403 -9.96 13.00 24.74
C THR A 403 -8.66 13.26 25.47
N PHE A 404 -8.56 14.43 26.08
CA PHE A 404 -7.29 14.97 26.55
C PHE A 404 -7.27 15.13 28.06
#